data_AF-A0A1R3V7W9-F1
#
_entry.id   AF-A0A1R3V7W9-F1
#
_cell.length_a   1.000
_cell.length_b   1.000
_cell.length_c   1.000
_cell.angle_alpha   90.00
_cell.angle_beta   90.00
_cell.angle_gamma   90.00
#
_symmetry.space_group_name_H-M   'P 1'
#
loop_
_entity.id
_entity.type
_entity.pdbx_description
1 polymer ?
#
loop_
_entity_poly.entity_id
_entity_poly.type
_entity_poly.pdbx_seq_one_letter_code
_entity_poly.pdbx_strand_id
1 'polypeptide(L)' 'MSNFEDLQNKVRKLQSRAGNAKMSLHDLAEDLPVNWTEIKAVAEKTFEIFAELDAAKTELASWERSR' A
#
# COMPACT_ATOMS: atom_id res chain seq x y z
N MET A 1 -13.31 -14.57 14.59
CA MET A 1 -11.92 -14.26 14.25
C MET A 1 -11.45 -13.22 15.25
N SER A 2 -10.24 -13.37 15.78
CA SER A 2 -9.74 -12.39 16.76
C SER A 2 -9.37 -11.09 16.06
N ASN A 3 -9.47 -9.96 16.76
CA ASN A 3 -9.08 -8.64 16.23
C ASN A 3 -7.64 -8.63 15.63
N PHE A 4 -6.77 -9.51 16.15
CA PHE A 4 -5.41 -9.70 15.64
C PHE A 4 -5.35 -10.40 14.27
N GLU A 5 -6.12 -11.48 14.08
CA GLU A 5 -6.19 -12.19 12.79
C GLU A 5 -6.74 -11.26 11.69
N ASP A 6 -7.73 -10.44 12.02
CA ASP A 6 -8.29 -9.46 11.11
C ASP A 6 -7.25 -8.39 10.71
N LEU A 7 -6.45 -7.92 11.66
CA LEU A 7 -5.36 -6.98 11.42
C LEU A 7 -4.24 -7.58 10.56
N GLN A 8 -3.84 -8.83 10.82
CA GLN A 8 -2.88 -9.55 9.97
C GLN A 8 -3.40 -9.73 8.54
N ASN A 9 -4.67 -10.09 8.38
CA ASN A 9 -5.31 -10.22 7.08
C ASN A 9 -5.39 -8.88 6.35
N LYS A 10 -5.66 -7.78 7.06
CA LYS A 10 -5.62 -6.41 6.51
C LYS A 10 -4.22 -6.08 6.00
N VAL A 11 -3.17 -6.30 6.78
CA VAL A 11 -1.77 -6.04 6.38
C VAL A 11 -1.42 -6.84 5.11
N ARG A 12 -1.75 -8.13 5.04
CA ARG A 12 -1.48 -8.96 3.85
C ARG A 12 -2.17 -8.42 2.59
N LYS A 13 -3.46 -8.03 2.71
CA LYS A 13 -4.20 -7.41 1.60
C LYS A 13 -3.55 -6.09 1.15
N LEU A 14 -3.12 -5.27 2.09
CA LEU A 14 -2.44 -4.00 1.80
C LEU A 14 -1.08 -4.20 1.15
N GLN A 15 -0.31 -5.23 1.54
CA GLN A 15 0.96 -5.58 0.90
C GLN A 15 0.77 -5.92 -0.59
N SER A 16 -0.24 -6.73 -0.91
CA SER A 16 -0.57 -7.05 -2.31
C SER A 16 -0.98 -5.79 -3.09
N ARG A 17 -1.85 -4.94 -2.52
CA ARG A 17 -2.26 -3.67 -3.14
C ARG A 17 -1.07 -2.73 -3.37
N ALA A 18 -0.16 -2.62 -2.40
CA ALA A 18 1.03 -1.79 -2.49
C ALA A 18 2.00 -2.30 -3.58
N GLY A 19 2.15 -3.61 -3.71
CA GLY A 19 2.91 -4.24 -4.80
C GLY A 19 2.36 -3.87 -6.17
N ASN A 20 1.03 -3.99 -6.35
CA ASN A 20 0.39 -3.62 -7.61
C ASN A 20 0.53 -2.12 -7.92
N ALA A 21 0.30 -1.26 -6.93
CA ALA A 21 0.42 0.20 -7.11
C ALA A 21 1.86 0.60 -7.48
N LYS A 22 2.86 -0.02 -6.83
CA LYS A 22 4.27 0.16 -7.18
C LYS A 22 4.53 -0.21 -8.64
N MET A 23 4.03 -1.35 -9.11
CA MET A 23 4.21 -1.77 -10.51
C MET A 23 3.53 -0.80 -11.46
N SER A 24 2.29 -0.37 -11.19
CA SER A 24 1.62 0.62 -12.03
C SER A 24 2.37 1.95 -12.12
N LEU A 25 2.96 2.43 -11.02
CA LEU A 25 3.76 3.65 -11.03
C LEU A 25 5.08 3.47 -11.80
N HIS A 26 5.72 2.30 -11.65
CA HIS A 26 6.93 1.93 -12.39
C HIS A 26 6.67 1.94 -13.89
N ASP A 27 5.65 1.20 -14.34
CA ASP A 27 5.34 1.06 -15.77
C ASP A 27 4.95 2.41 -16.38
N LEU A 28 4.17 3.23 -15.66
CA LEU A 28 3.86 4.60 -16.10
C LEU A 28 5.12 5.46 -16.29
N ALA A 29 6.12 5.31 -15.42
CA ALA A 29 7.35 6.09 -15.51
C ALA A 29 8.25 5.63 -16.67
N GLU A 30 8.26 4.33 -16.98
CA GLU A 30 9.00 3.78 -18.12
C GLU A 30 8.40 4.19 -19.47
N ASP A 31 7.07 4.33 -19.54
CA ASP A 31 6.34 4.62 -20.78
C ASP A 31 6.29 6.12 -21.16
N LEU A 32 6.88 7.01 -20.36
CA LEU A 32 6.83 8.46 -20.64
C LEU A 32 7.45 8.80 -22.03
N PRO A 33 6.81 9.68 -22.82
CA PRO A 33 5.74 10.61 -22.43
C PRO A 33 4.31 10.06 -22.56
N VAL A 34 4.11 8.77 -22.87
CA VAL A 34 2.76 8.18 -22.94
C VAL A 34 2.07 8.29 -21.58
N ASN A 35 0.78 8.65 -21.56
CA ASN A 35 -0.03 8.81 -20.35
C ASN A 35 0.53 9.76 -19.28
N TRP A 36 1.38 10.73 -19.64
CA TRP A 36 1.99 11.67 -18.68
C TRP A 36 0.96 12.45 -17.83
N THR A 37 -0.28 12.60 -18.30
CA THR A 37 -1.37 13.24 -17.55
C THR A 37 -1.77 12.47 -16.29
N GLU A 38 -1.51 11.16 -16.26
CA GLU A 38 -1.86 10.27 -15.15
C GLU A 38 -0.83 10.28 -14.02
N ILE A 39 0.33 10.91 -14.21
CA ILE A 39 1.45 10.90 -13.23
C ILE A 39 0.97 11.25 -11.83
N LYS A 40 0.21 12.34 -11.68
CA LYS A 40 -0.23 12.80 -10.36
C LYS A 40 -1.18 11.79 -9.72
N ALA A 41 -2.16 11.31 -10.49
CA ALA A 41 -3.18 10.39 -9.99
C ALA A 41 -2.58 9.03 -9.58
N VAL A 42 -1.68 8.47 -10.39
CA VAL A 42 -1.03 7.19 -10.09
C VAL A 42 -0.07 7.33 -8.91
N ALA A 43 0.69 8.44 -8.83
CA ALA A 43 1.58 8.71 -7.71
C ALA A 43 0.81 8.90 -6.39
N GLU A 44 -0.27 9.69 -6.39
CA GLU A 44 -1.12 9.93 -5.22
C GLU A 44 -1.74 8.63 -4.72
N LYS A 45 -2.36 7.86 -5.60
CA LYS A 45 -2.92 6.54 -5.26
C LYS A 45 -1.86 5.59 -4.69
N THR A 46 -0.65 5.61 -5.24
CA THR A 46 0.45 4.78 -4.75
C THR A 46 0.85 5.21 -3.35
N PHE A 47 1.03 6.51 -3.13
CA PHE A 47 1.36 7.08 -1.83
C PHE A 47 0.32 6.69 -0.77
N GLU A 48 -0.97 6.86 -1.04
CA GLU A 48 -2.06 6.53 -0.11
C GLU A 48 -2.04 5.06 0.31
N ILE A 49 -1.85 4.14 -0.64
CA ILE A 49 -1.80 2.70 -0.35
C ILE A 49 -0.59 2.36 0.53
N PHE A 50 0.57 2.97 0.28
CA PHE A 50 1.75 2.77 1.11
C PHE A 50 1.58 3.37 2.51
N ALA A 51 0.96 4.54 2.63
CA ALA A 51 0.64 5.15 3.91
C ALA A 51 -0.36 4.29 4.73
N GLU A 52 -1.39 3.73 4.08
CA GLU A 52 -2.34 2.81 4.71
C GLU A 52 -1.63 1.53 5.21
N LEU A 53 -0.74 0.98 4.39
CA LEU A 53 0.07 -0.18 4.76
C LEU A 53 0.98 0.09 5.95
N ASP A 54 1.65 1.25 5.98
CA ASP A 54 2.55 1.62 7.07
C ASP A 54 1.79 1.80 8.40
N ALA A 55 0.64 2.48 8.37
CA ALA A 55 -0.23 2.62 9.53
C ALA A 55 -0.69 1.25 10.06
N ALA A 56 -1.12 0.34 9.17
CA ALA A 56 -1.56 -1.00 9.57
C ALA A 56 -0.42 -1.86 10.16
N LYS A 57 0.81 -1.73 9.64
CA LYS A 57 2.00 -2.40 10.20
C LYS A 57 2.35 -1.85 11.59
N THR A 58 2.26 -0.53 11.76
CA THR A 58 2.49 0.13 13.05
C THR A 58 1.46 -0.33 14.09
N GLU A 59 0.19 -0.41 13.71
CA GLU A 59 -0.89 -0.94 14.55
C GLU A 59 -0.60 -2.39 14.95
N LEU A 60 -0.24 -3.25 13.99
CA LEU A 60 0.06 -4.65 14.25
C LEU A 60 1.24 -4.81 15.23
N ALA A 61 2.32 -4.07 15.01
CA ALA A 61 3.49 -4.09 15.89
C ALA A 61 3.18 -3.55 17.29
N SER A 62 2.29 -2.56 17.41
CA SER A 62 1.83 -2.07 18.72
C SER A 62 1.05 -3.14 19.48
N TRP A 63 0.19 -3.89 18.78
CA TRP A 63 -0.60 -4.96 19.36
C TRP A 63 0.29 -6.12 19.85
N GLU A 64 1.31 -6.49 19.07
CA GLU A 64 2.30 -7.51 19.43
C GLU A 64 3.13 -7.13 20.67
N ARG A 65 3.46 -5.84 20.85
CA ARG A 65 4.20 -5.36 22.03
C ARG A 65 3.36 -5.22 23.29
N SER A 66 2.04 -5.09 23.13
CA SER A 66 1.10 -4.86 24.24
C SER A 66 0.61 -6.16 24.89
N ARG A 67 1.13 -7.31 24.44
CA ARG A 67 0.76 -8.65 24.85
C ARG A 67 1.93 -9.36 25.52
#